data_AF-A0A834ZJT1-F1
#
_entry.id   AF-A0A834ZJT1-F1
#
_cell.length_a   1.000
_cell.length_b   1.000
_cell.length_c   1.000
_cell.angle_alpha   90.00
_cell.angle_beta   90.00
_cell.angle_gamma   90.00
#
_symmetry.space_group_name_H-M   'P 1'
#
loop_
_entity.id
_entity.type
_entity.pdbx_description
1 polymer ?
#
loop_
_entity_poly.entity_id
_entity_poly.type
_entity_poly.pdbx_seq_one_letter_code
_entity_poly.pdbx_strand_id
1 'polypeptide(L)'
;MRALRHERAMLSKQMLKRFSEEERESLYKKWGIGLDTKRRRLQLARCLWNDTKDMDHIMESSTIIAKLVGFIEPGQALKEMFGLSFTPQPTNRRSYSWKPSMSSLL
;
A
#
# COMPACT_ATOMS: atom_id res chain seq x y z
N MET A 1 6.06 14.90 -8.08
CA MET A 1 7.29 14.04 -8.09
C MET A 1 7.69 13.44 -6.73
N ARG A 2 7.56 14.16 -5.60
CA ARG A 2 7.98 13.63 -4.28
C ARG A 2 7.16 12.41 -3.82
N ALA A 3 5.83 12.45 -3.94
CA ALA A 3 4.94 11.36 -3.54
C ALA A 3 5.29 10.03 -4.21
N LEU A 4 5.43 10.03 -5.54
CA LEU A 4 5.75 8.85 -6.34
C LEU A 4 7.11 8.22 -5.96
N ARG A 5 8.11 9.01 -5.54
CA ARG A 5 9.36 8.47 -4.99
C ARG A 5 9.15 7.75 -3.65
N HIS A 6 8.30 8.29 -2.79
CA HIS A 6 8.00 7.68 -1.48
C HIS A 6 7.22 6.39 -1.66
N GLU A 7 6.26 6.38 -2.58
CA GLU A 7 5.50 5.19 -2.95
C GLU A 7 6.39 4.08 -3.50
N ARG A 8 7.27 4.39 -4.45
CA ARG A 8 8.25 3.41 -4.97
C ARG A 8 9.17 2.87 -3.86
N ALA A 9 9.59 3.71 -2.92
CA ALA A 9 10.38 3.28 -1.77
C ALA A 9 9.56 2.38 -0.81
N MET A 10 8.28 2.69 -0.61
CA MET A 10 7.36 1.88 0.19
C MET A 10 7.14 0.51 -0.45
N LEU A 11 6.85 0.44 -1.76
CA LEU A 11 6.71 -0.81 -2.51
C LEU A 11 7.98 -1.66 -2.43
N SER A 12 9.16 -1.05 -2.61
CA SER A 12 10.45 -1.74 -2.46
C SER A 12 10.67 -2.32 -1.05
N LYS A 13 10.09 -1.73 0.00
CA LYS A 13 10.13 -2.29 1.36
C LYS A 13 9.13 -3.44 1.51
N GLN A 14 7.92 -3.29 0.97
CA GLN A 14 6.88 -4.32 1.03
C GLN A 14 7.25 -5.60 0.29
N MET A 15 8.10 -5.52 -0.74
CA MET A 15 8.60 -6.71 -1.45
C MET A 15 9.21 -7.76 -0.52
N LEU A 16 9.94 -7.36 0.52
CA LEU A 16 10.52 -8.32 1.47
C LEU A 16 9.48 -8.94 2.42
N LYS A 17 8.34 -8.27 2.60
CA LYS A 17 7.29 -8.68 3.54
C LYS A 17 6.21 -9.54 2.88
N ARG A 18 5.94 -9.32 1.59
CA ARG A 18 4.78 -9.88 0.88
C ARG A 18 5.12 -10.96 -0.13
N PHE A 19 6.40 -11.12 -0.48
CA PHE A 19 6.84 -12.11 -1.46
C PHE A 19 7.97 -12.97 -0.89
N SER A 20 7.93 -14.28 -1.19
CA SER A 20 9.04 -15.19 -0.90
C SER A 20 10.28 -14.83 -1.71
N GLU A 21 11.41 -15.50 -1.47
CA GLU A 21 12.58 -15.31 -2.32
C GLU A 21 12.35 -15.80 -3.75
N GLU A 22 11.75 -16.98 -3.93
CA GLU A 22 11.51 -17.53 -5.27
C GLU A 22 10.53 -16.66 -6.07
N GLU A 23 9.46 -16.16 -5.44
CA GLU A 23 8.51 -15.26 -6.09
C GLU A 23 9.16 -13.93 -6.51
N ARG A 24 10.11 -13.41 -5.72
CA ARG A 24 10.83 -12.18 -6.09
C ARG A 24 11.73 -12.43 -7.30
N GLU A 25 12.42 -13.56 -7.35
CA GLU A 25 13.27 -13.90 -8.48
C GLU A 25 12.47 -14.13 -9.77
N SER A 26 11.32 -14.80 -9.68
CA SER A 26 10.44 -15.00 -10.84
C SER A 26 9.90 -13.67 -11.37
N LEU A 27 9.52 -12.75 -10.48
CA LEU A 27 9.14 -11.39 -10.85
C LEU A 27 10.30 -10.65 -11.51
N TYR A 28 11.51 -10.70 -10.98
CA TYR A 28 12.64 -10.03 -11.62
C TYR A 28 12.92 -10.56 -13.02
N LYS A 29 12.90 -11.88 -13.21
CA LYS A 29 13.06 -12.50 -14.53
C LYS A 29 11.95 -12.07 -15.50
N LYS A 30 10.68 -12.14 -15.07
CA LYS A 30 9.52 -11.75 -15.90
C LYS A 30 9.60 -10.28 -16.33
N TRP A 31 10.06 -9.41 -15.44
CA TRP A 31 10.15 -7.97 -15.66
C TRP A 31 11.49 -7.51 -16.25
N GLY A 32 12.33 -8.44 -16.73
CA GLY A 32 13.59 -8.13 -17.40
C GLY A 32 14.68 -7.55 -16.47
N ILE A 33 14.59 -7.80 -15.17
CA ILE A 33 15.54 -7.32 -14.16
C ILE A 33 16.54 -8.45 -13.86
N GLY A 34 17.81 -8.25 -14.21
CA GLY A 34 18.87 -9.21 -13.90
C GLY A 34 19.03 -9.43 -12.39
N LEU A 35 19.22 -10.69 -11.98
CA LEU A 35 19.37 -11.07 -10.56
C LEU A 35 20.67 -10.55 -9.93
N ASP A 36 21.68 -10.28 -10.75
CA ASP A 36 22.97 -9.69 -10.45
C ASP A 36 22.92 -8.16 -10.29
N THR A 37 21.84 -7.52 -10.71
CA THR A 37 21.73 -6.06 -10.69
C THR A 37 21.55 -5.50 -9.27
N LYS A 38 21.99 -4.26 -9.06
CA LYS A 38 21.84 -3.54 -7.78
C LYS A 38 20.44 -2.96 -7.66
N ARG A 39 19.91 -2.93 -6.43
CA ARG A 39 18.62 -2.28 -6.09
C ARG A 39 17.41 -2.84 -6.88
N ARG A 40 17.40 -4.14 -7.21
CA ARG A 40 16.34 -4.86 -7.94
C ARG A 40 14.91 -4.48 -7.54
N ARG A 41 14.64 -4.46 -6.23
CA ARG A 41 13.32 -4.06 -5.67
C ARG A 41 12.87 -2.67 -6.09
N LEU A 42 13.80 -1.71 -6.13
CA LEU A 42 13.50 -0.35 -6.55
C LEU A 42 13.37 -0.24 -8.07
N GLN A 43 14.13 -1.04 -8.82
CA GLN A 43 13.97 -1.13 -10.28
C GLN A 43 12.56 -1.63 -10.63
N LEU A 44 12.12 -2.72 -9.99
CA LEU A 44 10.77 -3.24 -10.19
C LEU A 44 9.71 -2.19 -9.87
N ALA A 45 9.81 -1.51 -8.73
CA ALA A 45 8.89 -0.44 -8.36
C ALA A 45 8.86 0.73 -9.37
N ARG A 46 9.93 0.95 -10.15
CA ARG A 46 9.92 1.93 -11.24
C ARG A 46 9.17 1.39 -12.46
N CYS A 47 9.43 0.14 -12.84
CA CYS A 47 8.77 -0.52 -13.98
C CYS A 47 7.24 -0.59 -13.81
N LEU A 48 6.77 -0.91 -12.59
CA LEU A 48 5.34 -0.97 -12.27
C LEU A 48 4.59 0.35 -12.53
N TRP A 49 5.29 1.49 -12.47
CA TRP A 49 4.72 2.83 -12.70
C TRP A 49 5.30 3.50 -13.96
N ASN A 50 5.77 2.71 -14.93
CA ASN A 50 6.43 3.24 -16.14
C ASN A 50 5.48 3.36 -17.33
N ASP A 51 4.77 2.29 -17.67
CA ASP A 51 3.83 2.28 -18.79
C ASP A 51 2.39 2.50 -18.30
N THR A 52 1.71 3.46 -18.92
CA THR A 52 0.32 3.83 -18.64
C THR A 52 -0.57 3.74 -19.88
N LYS A 53 -0.05 3.17 -20.98
CA LYS A 53 -0.76 3.03 -22.26
C LYS A 53 -1.07 1.56 -22.56
N ASP A 54 -0.17 0.67 -22.17
CA ASP A 54 -0.39 -0.77 -22.29
C ASP A 54 -1.30 -1.28 -21.16
N MET A 55 -2.51 -1.72 -21.53
CA MET A 55 -3.51 -2.22 -20.58
C MET A 55 -3.08 -3.53 -19.93
N ASP A 56 -2.34 -4.39 -20.63
CA ASP A 56 -1.85 -5.65 -20.08
C ASP A 56 -0.77 -5.36 -19.03
N HIS A 57 0.15 -4.45 -19.33
CA HIS A 57 1.13 -3.95 -18.37
C HIS A 57 0.47 -3.31 -17.15
N ILE A 58 -0.57 -2.49 -17.34
CA ILE A 58 -1.33 -1.86 -16.25
C ILE A 58 -1.97 -2.93 -15.38
N MET A 59 -2.63 -3.92 -16.00
CA MET A 59 -3.30 -5.00 -15.29
C MET A 59 -2.28 -5.76 -14.42
N GLU A 60 -1.19 -6.25 -15.01
CA GLU A 60 -0.17 -6.98 -14.27
C GLU A 60 0.49 -6.14 -13.17
N SER A 61 0.79 -4.86 -13.46
CA SER A 61 1.34 -3.93 -12.48
C SER A 61 0.40 -3.74 -11.30
N SER A 62 -0.90 -3.59 -11.58
CA SER A 62 -1.93 -3.39 -10.58
C SER A 62 -2.07 -4.61 -9.67
N THR A 63 -1.99 -5.83 -10.22
CA THR A 63 -2.02 -7.08 -9.44
C THR A 63 -0.85 -7.15 -8.46
N ILE A 64 0.36 -6.81 -8.93
CA ILE A 64 1.56 -6.81 -8.08
C ILE A 64 1.45 -5.74 -6.98
N ILE A 65 1.02 -4.53 -7.33
CA ILE A 65 0.84 -3.43 -6.38
C ILE A 65 -0.24 -3.79 -5.34
N ALA A 66 -1.35 -4.39 -5.76
CA ALA A 66 -2.42 -4.82 -4.86
C ALA A 66 -1.87 -5.81 -3.81
N LYS A 67 -1.11 -6.83 -4.24
CA LYS A 67 -0.44 -7.77 -3.33
C LYS A 67 0.57 -7.07 -2.40
N LEU A 68 1.32 -6.08 -2.89
CA LEU A 68 2.29 -5.32 -2.07
C LEU A 68 1.62 -4.43 -1.01
N VAL A 69 0.53 -3.76 -1.37
CA VAL A 69 -0.22 -2.88 -0.46
C VAL A 69 -1.09 -3.70 0.50
N GLY A 70 -1.36 -4.97 0.18
CA GLY A 70 -2.25 -5.82 0.95
C GLY A 70 -3.72 -5.55 0.63
N PHE A 71 -4.00 -5.00 -0.56
CA PHE A 71 -5.34 -5.08 -1.13
C PHE A 71 -5.58 -6.55 -1.46
N ILE A 72 -6.37 -7.19 -0.60
CA ILE A 72 -6.91 -8.52 -0.85
C ILE A 72 -7.69 -8.42 -2.17
N GLU A 73 -7.48 -9.39 -3.04
CA GLU A 73 -8.16 -9.56 -4.32
C GLU A 73 -9.65 -9.21 -4.21
N PRO A 74 -10.25 -8.53 -5.21
CA PRO A 74 -11.69 -8.19 -5.22
C PRO A 74 -12.66 -9.39 -5.27
N GLY A 75 -12.21 -10.58 -4.86
CA GLY A 75 -13.03 -11.77 -4.61
C GLY A 75 -12.81 -12.43 -3.24
N GLN A 76 -11.78 -12.04 -2.47
CA GLN A 76 -11.46 -12.70 -1.20
C GLN A 76 -11.71 -11.80 0.03
N ALA A 77 -11.99 -10.50 -0.15
CA ALA A 77 -12.37 -9.62 0.95
C ALA A 77 -13.90 -9.49 1.09
N LEU A 78 -14.39 -9.89 2.26
CA LEU A 78 -15.64 -9.46 2.91
C LEU A 78 -16.98 -10.15 2.60
N LYS A 79 -17.09 -11.26 1.84
CA LYS A 79 -18.39 -11.96 1.78
C LYS A 79 -18.89 -12.46 3.15
N GLU A 80 -17.98 -12.69 4.10
CA GLU A 80 -18.32 -13.05 5.49
C GLU A 80 -18.57 -11.85 6.41
N MET A 81 -18.15 -10.64 6.03
CA MET A 81 -18.14 -9.47 6.93
C MET A 81 -19.24 -8.45 6.63
N PHE A 82 -20.09 -8.68 5.62
CA PHE A 82 -21.32 -7.89 5.42
C PHE A 82 -22.41 -8.19 6.46
N GLY A 83 -22.28 -9.27 7.26
CA GLY A 83 -23.19 -9.60 8.36
C GLY A 83 -22.77 -9.05 9.73
N LEU A 84 -21.54 -8.53 9.85
CA LEU A 84 -21.05 -7.88 11.05
C LEU A 84 -21.13 -6.37 10.82
N SER A 85 -21.96 -5.69 11.59
CA SER A 85 -22.16 -4.24 11.51
C SER A 85 -20.87 -3.47 11.82
N PHE A 86 -20.04 -3.22 10.81
CA PHE A 86 -18.94 -2.24 10.87
C PHE A 86 -19.44 -0.79 10.79
N THR A 87 -20.66 -0.51 11.25
CA THR A 87 -21.03 0.86 11.57
C THR A 87 -20.09 1.30 12.69
N PRO A 88 -19.21 2.30 12.49
CA PRO A 88 -18.43 2.84 13.59
C PRO A 88 -19.44 3.32 14.63
N GLN A 89 -19.48 2.62 15.76
CA GLN A 89 -20.27 3.04 16.91
C GLN A 89 -19.82 4.48 17.22
N PRO A 90 -20.74 5.44 17.37
CA PRO A 90 -20.35 6.80 17.71
C PRO A 90 -19.58 6.72 19.02
N THR A 91 -18.25 6.86 18.94
CA THR A 91 -17.40 6.92 20.12
C THR A 91 -17.88 8.14 20.88
N ASN A 92 -18.51 7.92 22.02
CA ASN A 92 -18.96 8.99 22.90
C ASN A 92 -17.68 9.63 23.49
N ARG A 93 -16.99 10.44 22.68
CA ARG A 93 -15.85 11.25 23.07
C ARG A 93 -16.44 12.26 24.06
N ARG A 94 -16.38 11.95 25.35
CA ARG A 94 -16.45 12.96 26.40
C ARG A 94 -15.40 14.01 26.08
N SER A 95 -15.81 15.11 25.47
CA SER A 95 -15.02 16.32 25.44
C SER A 95 -15.02 16.86 26.86
N TYR A 96 -13.91 16.66 27.58
CA TYR A 96 -13.62 17.50 28.73
C TYR A 96 -13.44 18.92 28.19
N SER A 97 -14.49 19.72 28.26
CA SER A 97 -14.45 21.13 27.92
C SER A 97 -13.51 21.82 28.90
N TRP A 98 -12.38 22.30 28.38
CA TRP A 98 -11.51 23.21 29.12
C TRP A 98 -12.30 24.50 29.33
N LYS A 99 -12.84 24.69 30.55
CA LYS A 99 -13.36 26.00 30.97
C LYS A 99 -12.15 26.87 31.32
N PRO A 100 -11.98 28.06 30.72
CA PRO A 100 -11.02 29.02 31.23
C PRO A 100 -11.54 29.50 32.59
N SER A 101 -10.77 29.32 33.66
CA SER A 101 -11.05 30.04 34.90
C SER A 101 -10.82 31.53 34.62
N MET A 102 -11.86 32.35 34.72
CA MET A 102 -11.68 33.80 34.71
C MET A 102 -10.92 34.16 35.99
N SER A 103 -9.63 34.44 35.85
CA SER A 103 -8.86 35.13 36.87
C SER A 103 -9.40 36.55 36.96
N SER A 104 -10.04 36.87 38.08
CA SER A 104 -10.37 38.23 38.49
C SER A 104 -9.10 39.07 38.49
N LEU A 105 -9.07 40.15 37.72
CA LEU A 105 -8.14 41.24 37.93
C LEU A 105 -8.96 42.51 38.15
N LEU A 106 -8.57 43.17 39.24
CA LEU A 106 -8.98 44.48 39.72
C LEU A 106 -8.93 45.55 38.61
#